data_AF-A0A960PU72-F1
#
_entry.id   AF-A0A960PU72-F1
#
_cell.length_a   1.000
_cell.length_b   1.000
_cell.length_c   1.000
_cell.angle_alpha   90.00
_cell.angle_beta   90.00
_cell.angle_gamma   90.00
#
_symmetry.space_group_name_H-M   'P 1'
#
loop_
_entity.id
_entity.type
_entity.pdbx_description
1 polymer ?
#
loop_
_entity_poly.entity_id
_entity_poly.type
_entity_poly.pdbx_seq_one_letter_code
_entity_poly.pdbx_strand_id
1 'polypeptide(L)'
;MERSFGVDDVLAGKASPWTLLRRGCAKHCPRCGGGDLFTSWFRMKDRCPTCGYLFEREPGFFLGSYFINFMIAEGFLFVLAMVFVVAKASHPDTGLAVPVSVGVAIAIVGPVVFYPYSRTIWSAFDLMMIPLEIDEIVEAADAVGGGEASPEEGPGGDGDGDGGAPPGG
;
A
#
# COMPACT_ATOMS: atom_id res chain seq x y z
N MET A 1 24.22 -0.29 -4.91
CA MET A 1 24.06 0.81 -3.92
C MET A 1 23.40 0.17 -2.71
N GLU A 2 24.19 -0.60 -1.96
CA GLU A 2 23.77 -1.26 -0.72
C GLU A 2 23.42 -0.20 0.31
N ARG A 3 22.18 -0.23 0.79
CA ARG A 3 21.83 0.42 2.05
C ARG A 3 21.85 -0.66 3.11
N SER A 4 22.83 -0.60 4.01
CA SER A 4 22.83 -1.39 5.25
C SER A 4 21.60 -1.00 6.06
N PHE A 5 20.71 -1.95 6.28
CA PHE A 5 19.54 -1.82 7.15
C PHE A 5 20.04 -1.54 8.58
N GLY A 6 19.69 -0.36 9.12
CA GLY A 6 20.20 0.12 10.41
C GLY A 6 19.13 0.13 11.49
N VAL A 7 19.55 0.17 12.75
CA VAL A 7 18.66 0.47 13.90
C VAL A 7 17.95 1.82 13.69
N ASP A 8 18.56 2.73 12.95
CA ASP A 8 17.96 3.99 12.52
C ASP A 8 16.76 3.83 11.58
N ASP A 9 16.59 2.72 10.85
CA ASP A 9 15.38 2.44 10.06
C ASP A 9 14.21 1.99 10.95
N VAL A 10 14.52 1.41 12.12
CA VAL A 10 13.55 1.04 13.17
C VAL A 10 13.21 2.24 14.05
N LEU A 11 14.20 3.11 14.29
CA LEU A 11 14.09 4.32 15.12
C LEU A 11 13.74 5.60 14.33
N ALA A 12 13.78 5.56 12.99
CA ALA A 12 13.44 6.69 12.13
C ALA A 12 12.02 7.14 12.50
N GLY A 13 11.95 8.23 13.26
CA GLY A 13 10.72 8.78 13.77
C GLY A 13 9.69 8.85 12.64
N LYS A 14 8.47 8.36 12.92
CA LYS A 14 7.34 8.26 12.00
C LYS A 14 7.49 9.29 10.89
N ALA A 15 7.82 8.85 9.67
CA ALA A 15 7.91 9.74 8.53
C ALA A 15 6.67 10.63 8.54
N SER A 16 6.85 11.95 8.40
CA SER A 16 5.74 12.86 8.66
C SER A 16 4.51 12.42 7.85
N PRO A 17 3.29 12.42 8.44
CA PRO A 17 2.07 11.99 7.74
C PRO A 17 1.94 12.62 6.35
N TRP A 18 2.37 13.88 6.24
CA TRP A 18 2.46 14.62 4.99
C TRP A 18 3.40 13.98 3.95
N THR A 19 4.57 13.50 4.37
CA THR A 19 5.53 12.85 3.48
C THR A 19 4.97 11.53 2.94
N LEU A 20 4.31 10.73 3.79
CA LEU A 20 3.68 9.47 3.40
C LEU A 20 2.58 9.72 2.36
N LEU A 21 1.68 10.66 2.64
CA LEU A 21 0.61 11.05 1.72
C LEU A 21 1.14 11.61 0.41
N ARG A 22 2.14 12.50 0.46
CA ARG A 22 2.74 13.07 -0.76
C ARG A 22 3.34 11.98 -1.66
N ARG A 23 4.01 10.98 -1.07
CA ARG A 23 4.56 9.83 -1.81
C ARG A 23 3.43 8.97 -2.38
N GLY A 24 2.38 8.70 -1.59
CA GLY A 24 1.19 7.99 -2.04
C GLY A 24 0.51 8.65 -3.23
N CYS A 25 0.30 9.97 -3.19
CA CYS A 25 -0.25 10.75 -4.30
C CYS A 25 0.64 10.75 -5.55
N ALA A 26 1.96 10.57 -5.39
CA ALA A 26 2.91 10.47 -6.49
C ALA A 26 3.04 9.05 -7.08
N LYS A 27 2.21 8.08 -6.65
CA LYS A 27 2.33 6.65 -6.99
C LYS A 27 3.69 6.05 -6.61
N HIS A 28 4.32 6.60 -5.58
CA HIS A 28 5.57 6.09 -5.02
C HIS A 28 5.30 5.33 -3.73
N CYS A 29 6.25 4.48 -3.35
CA CYS A 29 6.16 3.73 -2.10
C CYS A 29 6.10 4.71 -0.92
N PRO A 30 5.07 4.65 -0.06
CA PRO A 30 4.98 5.57 1.08
C PRO A 30 6.18 5.40 2.04
N ARG A 31 6.65 4.16 2.26
CA ARG A 31 7.79 3.83 3.13
C ARG A 31 9.11 4.41 2.62
N CYS A 32 9.57 3.99 1.43
CA CYS A 32 10.92 4.33 0.94
C CYS A 32 10.94 5.45 -0.13
N GLY A 33 9.79 5.77 -0.75
CA GLY A 33 9.72 6.68 -1.89
C GLY A 33 10.11 6.08 -3.24
N GLY A 34 10.38 4.77 -3.31
CA GLY A 34 10.70 4.05 -4.55
C GLY A 34 9.54 4.02 -5.55
N GLY A 35 9.86 4.01 -6.84
CA GLY A 35 8.91 3.95 -7.94
C GLY A 35 8.67 2.52 -8.46
N ASP A 36 8.05 2.42 -9.64
CA ASP A 36 7.80 1.16 -10.37
C ASP A 36 6.99 0.11 -9.58
N LEU A 37 5.90 0.56 -8.95
CA LEU A 37 5.03 -0.29 -8.13
C LEU A 37 3.98 -1.07 -8.93
N PHE A 38 3.80 -0.76 -10.20
CA PHE A 38 2.71 -1.28 -11.03
C PHE A 38 3.27 -1.98 -12.26
N THR A 39 2.89 -3.24 -12.47
CA THR A 39 3.21 -3.98 -13.70
C THR A 39 2.25 -3.65 -14.84
N SER A 40 1.02 -3.28 -14.48
CA SER A 40 -0.02 -2.77 -15.35
C SER A 40 -0.86 -1.75 -14.58
N TRP A 41 -1.66 -0.95 -15.28
CA TRP A 41 -2.50 0.09 -14.67
C TRP A 41 -3.42 -0.45 -13.56
N PHE A 42 -3.89 -1.69 -13.71
CA PHE A 42 -4.75 -2.38 -12.74
C PHE A 42 -4.02 -3.43 -11.89
N ARG A 43 -2.71 -3.61 -12.08
CA ARG A 43 -1.94 -4.64 -11.39
C ARG A 43 -0.76 -4.01 -10.66
N MET A 44 -0.94 -3.83 -9.36
CA MET A 44 0.14 -3.47 -8.44
C MET A 44 0.98 -4.72 -8.13
N LYS A 45 2.28 -4.54 -7.94
CA LYS A 45 3.15 -5.59 -7.39
C LYS A 45 2.79 -5.83 -5.93
N ASP A 46 2.93 -7.06 -5.45
CA ASP A 46 2.61 -7.38 -4.05
C ASP A 46 3.60 -6.72 -3.08
N ARG A 47 4.89 -6.69 -3.46
CA ARG A 47 5.97 -6.05 -2.71
C ARG A 47 6.62 -4.90 -3.48
N CYS A 48 7.11 -3.90 -2.75
CA CYS A 48 7.88 -2.80 -3.31
C CYS A 48 9.25 -3.31 -3.81
N PRO A 49 9.66 -3.04 -5.06
CA PRO A 49 10.93 -3.54 -5.59
C PRO A 49 12.18 -2.90 -4.95
N THR A 50 12.03 -1.76 -4.27
CA THR A 50 13.17 -1.05 -3.65
C THR A 50 13.40 -1.43 -2.20
N CYS A 51 12.34 -1.67 -1.43
CA CYS A 51 12.45 -1.89 0.02
C CYS A 51 11.68 -3.12 0.53
N GLY A 52 11.11 -3.93 -0.37
CA GLY A 52 10.41 -5.19 -0.07
C GLY A 52 9.10 -5.08 0.71
N TYR A 53 8.64 -3.85 0.98
CA TYR A 53 7.37 -3.57 1.67
C TYR A 53 6.20 -4.27 0.98
N LEU A 54 5.49 -5.13 1.72
CA LEU A 54 4.27 -5.80 1.28
C LEU A 54 3.08 -4.83 1.36
N PHE A 55 2.40 -4.61 0.23
CA PHE A 55 1.28 -3.66 0.16
C PHE A 55 0.01 -4.23 0.79
N GLU A 56 -0.34 -5.47 0.47
CA GLU A 56 -1.50 -6.16 1.06
C GLU A 56 -1.07 -6.96 2.29
N ARG A 57 -1.03 -6.29 3.44
CA ARG A 57 -0.64 -6.91 4.73
C ARG A 57 -1.77 -7.76 5.32
N GLU A 58 -3.00 -7.25 5.22
CA GLU A 58 -4.17 -7.86 5.85
C GLU A 58 -5.32 -8.14 4.86
N PRO A 59 -6.10 -9.20 5.12
CA PRO A 59 -7.34 -9.45 4.39
C PRO A 59 -8.32 -8.30 4.62
N GLY A 60 -8.58 -7.51 3.58
CA GLY A 60 -9.42 -6.30 3.65
C GLY A 60 -8.73 -5.04 3.16
N PHE A 61 -7.41 -5.05 2.98
CA PHE A 61 -6.66 -3.93 2.40
C PHE A 61 -7.27 -3.44 1.07
N PHE A 62 -7.72 -4.38 0.23
CA PHE A 62 -8.37 -4.07 -1.04
C PHE A 62 -9.62 -3.17 -0.85
N LEU A 63 -10.41 -3.41 0.18
CA LEU A 63 -11.63 -2.65 0.46
C LEU A 63 -11.31 -1.19 0.79
N GLY A 64 -10.25 -0.93 1.56
CA GLY A 64 -9.81 0.43 1.85
C GLY A 64 -9.31 1.16 0.59
N SER A 65 -8.56 0.48 -0.27
CA SER A 65 -8.13 1.07 -1.56
C SER A 65 -9.29 1.37 -2.51
N TYR A 66 -10.34 0.56 -2.47
CA TYR A 66 -11.59 0.79 -3.21
C TYR A 66 -12.36 1.98 -2.61
N PHE A 67 -12.44 2.07 -1.28
CA PHE A 67 -13.09 3.18 -0.60
C PHE A 67 -12.43 4.53 -0.95
N ILE A 68 -11.10 4.61 -0.97
CA ILE A 68 -10.39 5.82 -1.41
C ILE A 68 -10.72 6.17 -2.86
N ASN A 69 -10.78 5.16 -3.75
CA ASN A 69 -11.12 5.38 -5.15
C ASN A 69 -12.54 5.94 -5.31
N PHE A 70 -13.49 5.36 -4.57
CA PHE A 70 -14.88 5.82 -4.51
C PHE A 70 -14.99 7.26 -4.00
N MET A 71 -14.32 7.58 -2.89
CA MET A 71 -14.31 8.93 -2.32
C MET A 71 -13.74 9.98 -3.28
N ILE A 72 -12.71 9.63 -4.05
CA ILE A 72 -12.16 10.51 -5.08
C ILE A 72 -13.21 10.76 -6.18
N ALA A 73 -13.86 9.71 -6.69
CA ALA A 73 -14.88 9.84 -7.72
C ALA A 73 -16.10 10.66 -7.24
N GLU A 74 -16.63 10.35 -6.06
CA GLU A 74 -17.72 11.10 -5.44
C GLU A 74 -17.32 12.55 -5.16
N GLY A 75 -16.08 12.81 -4.74
CA GLY A 75 -15.57 14.17 -4.58
C GLY A 75 -15.64 14.99 -5.87
N PHE A 76 -15.25 14.41 -7.00
CA PHE A 76 -15.38 15.09 -8.30
C PHE A 76 -16.84 15.30 -8.72
N LEU A 77 -17.71 14.32 -8.49
CA LEU A 77 -19.14 14.44 -8.78
C LEU A 77 -19.81 15.51 -7.90
N PHE A 78 -19.45 15.57 -6.63
CA PHE A 78 -19.92 16.59 -5.69
C PHE A 78 -19.50 17.99 -6.15
N VAL A 79 -18.23 18.19 -6.50
CA VAL A 79 -17.74 19.48 -7.03
C VAL A 79 -18.47 19.85 -8.31
N LEU A 80 -18.65 18.91 -9.23
CA LEU A 80 -19.41 19.13 -10.47
C LEU A 80 -20.85 19.55 -10.18
N ALA A 81 -21.52 18.88 -9.24
CA ALA A 81 -22.88 19.22 -8.83
C ALA A 81 -22.96 20.62 -8.22
N MET A 82 -22.01 21.00 -7.36
CA MET A 82 -21.97 22.35 -6.77
C MET A 82 -21.73 23.43 -7.83
N VAL A 83 -20.82 23.20 -8.77
CA VAL A 83 -20.60 24.10 -9.91
C VAL A 83 -21.88 24.26 -10.73
N PHE A 84 -22.60 23.16 -10.99
CA PHE A 84 -23.86 23.20 -11.72
C PHE A 84 -24.95 23.98 -10.95
N VAL A 85 -25.08 23.78 -9.64
CA VAL A 85 -26.05 24.52 -8.81
C VAL A 85 -25.80 26.02 -8.88
N VAL A 86 -24.54 26.46 -8.75
CA VAL A 86 -24.15 27.87 -8.86
C VAL A 86 -24.40 28.42 -10.28
N ALA A 87 -24.07 27.64 -11.31
CA ALA A 87 -24.32 28.03 -12.70
C ALA A 87 -25.83 28.17 -13.00
N LYS A 88 -26.66 27.24 -12.52
CA LYS A 88 -28.11 27.28 -12.70
C LYS A 88 -28.76 28.43 -11.96
N ALA A 89 -28.24 28.79 -10.79
CA ALA A 89 -28.69 29.97 -10.04
C ALA A 89 -28.37 31.29 -10.78
N SER A 90 -27.23 31.36 -11.47
CA SER A 90 -26.82 32.54 -12.24
C SER A 90 -27.49 32.61 -13.61
N HIS A 91 -27.73 31.45 -14.22
CA HIS A 91 -28.31 31.30 -15.56
C HIS A 91 -29.40 30.21 -15.53
N PRO A 92 -30.68 30.61 -15.35
CA PRO A 92 -31.81 29.68 -15.25
C PRO A 92 -31.98 28.77 -16.47
N ASP A 93 -31.45 29.14 -17.63
CA ASP A 93 -31.53 28.34 -18.86
C ASP A 93 -30.45 27.24 -18.97
N THR A 94 -29.53 27.15 -18.00
CA THR A 94 -28.46 26.14 -18.01
C THR A 94 -29.06 24.72 -18.06
N GLY A 95 -28.82 23.99 -19.14
CA GLY A 95 -29.33 22.63 -19.34
C GLY A 95 -28.58 21.58 -18.52
N LEU A 96 -29.28 20.48 -18.20
CA LEU A 96 -28.73 19.36 -17.42
C LEU A 96 -27.87 18.40 -18.25
N ALA A 97 -27.98 18.44 -19.58
CA ALA A 97 -27.32 17.48 -20.47
C ALA A 97 -25.79 17.47 -20.32
N VAL A 98 -25.16 18.64 -20.28
CA VAL A 98 -23.70 18.76 -20.12
C VAL A 98 -23.20 18.20 -18.79
N PRO A 99 -23.67 18.67 -17.61
CA PRO A 99 -23.18 18.16 -16.33
C PRO A 99 -23.48 16.68 -16.13
N VAL A 100 -24.60 16.15 -16.63
CA VAL A 100 -24.87 14.71 -16.57
C VAL A 100 -23.89 13.92 -17.44
N SER A 101 -23.63 14.38 -18.67
CA SER A 101 -22.67 13.71 -19.56
C SER A 101 -21.26 13.69 -18.96
N VAL A 102 -20.84 14.82 -18.38
CA VAL A 102 -19.55 14.92 -17.68
C VAL A 102 -19.53 14.04 -16.43
N GLY A 103 -20.62 14.02 -15.64
CA GLY A 103 -20.73 13.18 -14.45
C GLY A 103 -20.65 11.69 -14.78
N VAL A 104 -21.35 11.24 -15.81
CA VAL A 104 -21.26 9.84 -16.30
C VAL A 104 -19.84 9.52 -16.76
N ALA A 105 -19.19 10.43 -17.49
CA ALA A 105 -17.80 10.24 -17.90
C ALA A 105 -16.86 10.11 -16.69
N ILE A 106 -17.02 10.95 -15.66
CA ILE A 106 -16.25 10.87 -14.41
C ILE A 106 -16.54 9.55 -13.68
N ALA A 107 -17.79 9.12 -13.58
CA ALA A 107 -18.17 7.89 -12.88
C ALA A 107 -17.57 6.63 -13.54
N ILE A 108 -17.36 6.64 -14.86
CA ILE A 108 -16.78 5.50 -15.59
C ILE A 108 -15.25 5.61 -15.66
N VAL A 109 -14.74 6.76 -16.12
CA VAL A 109 -13.31 6.95 -16.39
C VAL A 109 -12.52 7.27 -15.13
N GLY A 110 -13.13 7.99 -14.19
CA GLY A 110 -12.51 8.40 -12.92
C GLY A 110 -11.97 7.21 -12.14
N PRO A 111 -12.79 6.23 -11.73
CA PRO A 111 -12.33 5.06 -10.99
C PRO A 111 -11.15 4.35 -11.66
N VAL A 112 -11.21 4.19 -12.98
CA VAL A 112 -10.14 3.59 -13.79
C VAL A 112 -8.85 4.39 -13.69
N VAL A 113 -8.89 5.71 -13.89
CA VAL A 113 -7.70 6.58 -13.85
C VAL A 113 -7.14 6.69 -12.43
N PHE A 114 -8.00 6.74 -11.41
CA PHE A 114 -7.61 6.95 -10.02
C PHE A 114 -7.27 5.65 -9.27
N TYR A 115 -7.50 4.48 -9.86
CA TYR A 115 -7.21 3.18 -9.24
C TYR A 115 -5.76 3.04 -8.72
N PRO A 116 -4.69 3.32 -9.51
CA PRO A 116 -3.33 3.18 -8.99
C PRO A 116 -3.03 4.18 -7.87
N TYR A 117 -3.60 5.38 -7.92
CA TYR A 117 -3.45 6.39 -6.87
C TYR A 117 -4.15 5.97 -5.59
N SER A 118 -5.35 5.39 -5.67
CA SER A 118 -6.09 4.97 -4.49
C SER A 118 -5.36 3.86 -3.73
N ARG A 119 -4.70 2.94 -4.45
CA ARG A 119 -3.84 1.90 -3.87
C ARG A 119 -2.69 2.49 -3.07
N THR A 120 -1.91 3.40 -3.66
CA THR A 120 -0.73 3.98 -2.99
C THR A 120 -1.09 4.97 -1.89
N ILE A 121 -2.20 5.70 -2.04
CA ILE A 121 -2.75 6.56 -0.98
C ILE A 121 -3.25 5.71 0.20
N TRP A 122 -3.98 4.61 -0.07
CA TRP A 122 -4.41 3.70 0.98
C TRP A 122 -3.22 3.05 1.69
N SER A 123 -2.17 2.62 0.99
CA SER A 123 -0.92 2.15 1.62
C SER A 123 -0.30 3.21 2.55
N ALA A 124 -0.39 4.48 2.20
CA ALA A 124 0.09 5.56 3.05
C ALA A 124 -0.77 5.69 4.31
N PHE A 125 -2.10 5.61 4.18
CA PHE A 125 -3.02 5.62 5.32
C PHE A 125 -2.85 4.42 6.22
N ASP A 126 -2.72 3.22 5.64
CA ASP A 126 -2.43 1.98 6.35
C ASP A 126 -1.18 2.14 7.23
N LEU A 127 -0.06 2.59 6.66
CA LEU A 127 1.18 2.83 7.42
C LEU A 127 1.06 3.93 8.49
N MET A 128 0.16 4.89 8.32
CA MET A 128 -0.10 5.93 9.31
C MET A 128 -0.92 5.41 10.49
N MET A 129 -1.90 4.55 10.22
CA MET A 129 -2.81 3.97 11.23
C MET A 129 -2.15 2.79 11.95
N ILE A 130 -1.53 1.91 11.17
CA ILE A 130 -0.91 0.66 11.58
C ILE A 130 0.54 0.71 11.09
N PRO A 131 1.47 1.25 11.89
CA PRO A 131 2.89 1.19 11.58
C PRO A 131 3.34 -0.25 11.34
N LEU A 132 4.43 -0.42 10.59
CA LEU A 132 5.03 -1.74 10.41
C LEU A 132 5.58 -2.28 11.73
N GLU A 133 5.29 -3.54 11.99
CA GLU A 133 5.91 -4.31 13.07
C GLU A 133 7.30 -4.78 12.66
N ILE A 134 8.10 -5.22 13.63
CA ILE A 134 9.53 -5.51 13.42
C ILE A 134 9.71 -6.70 12.47
N ASP A 135 8.89 -7.74 12.62
CA ASP A 135 8.85 -8.91 11.75
C ASP A 135 8.55 -8.52 10.30
N GLU A 136 7.57 -7.65 10.06
CA GLU A 136 7.25 -7.19 8.70
C GLU A 136 8.38 -6.34 8.08
N ILE A 137 9.11 -5.60 8.92
CA ILE A 137 10.29 -4.86 8.48
C ILE A 137 11.42 -5.82 8.09
N VAL A 138 11.65 -6.88 8.87
CA VAL A 138 12.63 -7.93 8.59
C VAL A 138 12.25 -8.67 7.31
N GLU A 139 10.99 -9.10 7.17
CA GLU A 139 10.51 -9.73 5.93
C GLU A 139 10.69 -8.83 4.70
N ALA A 140 10.45 -7.53 4.85
CA ALA A 140 10.67 -6.57 3.78
C ALA A 140 12.16 -6.43 3.43
N ALA A 141 13.06 -6.50 4.43
CA ALA A 141 14.51 -6.50 4.21
C ALA A 141 14.96 -7.79 3.53
N ASP A 142 14.51 -8.96 3.98
CA ASP A 142 14.85 -10.27 3.42
C ASP A 142 14.37 -10.41 1.97
N ALA A 143 13.19 -9.86 1.65
CA ALA A 143 12.65 -9.86 0.29
C ALA A 143 13.51 -9.09 -0.72
N VAL A 144 14.37 -8.15 -0.28
CA VAL A 144 15.31 -7.43 -1.15
C VAL A 144 16.77 -7.83 -0.94
N GLY A 145 17.10 -8.36 0.23
CA GLY A 145 18.44 -8.80 0.64
C GLY A 145 18.74 -10.28 0.34
N GLY A 146 17.73 -11.08 0.01
CA GLY A 146 17.79 -12.53 -0.25
C GLY A 146 18.56 -12.98 -1.50
N GLY A 147 19.71 -12.39 -1.76
CA GLY A 147 20.85 -13.09 -2.36
C GLY A 147 21.62 -13.95 -1.36
N GLU A 148 21.35 -13.85 -0.05
CA GLU A 148 21.99 -14.68 0.98
C GLU A 148 20.96 -15.42 1.84
N ALA A 149 21.19 -16.73 1.91
CA ALA A 149 20.27 -17.76 2.37
C ALA A 149 19.87 -17.62 3.84
N SER A 150 18.60 -17.90 4.12
CA SER A 150 18.14 -18.35 5.43
C SER A 150 18.94 -19.58 5.85
N PRO A 151 19.49 -19.69 7.07
CA PRO A 151 19.95 -20.97 7.59
C PRO A 151 18.72 -21.85 7.73
N GLU A 152 18.62 -22.87 6.89
CA GLU A 152 17.70 -23.98 7.08
C GLU A 152 17.85 -24.52 8.52
N GLU A 153 16.78 -24.52 9.29
CA GLU A 153 16.63 -25.43 10.43
C GLU A 153 16.69 -26.85 9.86
N GLY A 154 17.87 -27.47 9.99
CA GLY A 154 18.20 -28.73 9.35
C GLY A 154 17.39 -29.93 9.85
N PRO A 155 17.35 -31.04 9.07
CA PRO A 155 16.69 -32.26 9.46
C PRO A 155 17.59 -33.06 10.41
N GLY A 156 17.25 -33.11 11.69
CA GLY A 156 17.91 -33.97 12.69
C GLY A 156 16.98 -35.09 13.12
N GLY A 157 16.92 -36.14 12.31
CA GLY A 157 16.27 -37.39 12.66
C GLY A 157 17.33 -38.43 13.02
N ASP A 158 17.42 -38.78 14.30
CA ASP A 158 18.31 -39.82 14.81
C ASP A 158 17.53 -40.62 15.86
N GLY A 159 17.03 -41.77 15.47
CA GLY A 159 16.51 -42.77 16.38
C GLY A 159 17.61 -43.65 16.97
N ASP A 160 17.18 -44.40 17.99
CA ASP A 160 17.76 -45.62 18.57
C ASP A 160 18.97 -45.52 19.51
N GLY A 161 18.81 -46.17 20.67
CA GLY A 161 19.93 -46.49 21.57
C GLY A 161 19.54 -46.80 23.01
N ASP A 162 18.75 -47.85 23.24
CA ASP A 162 18.59 -48.53 24.53
C ASP A 162 19.96 -49.01 25.07
N GLY A 163 20.18 -48.96 26.40
CA GLY A 163 21.46 -49.41 26.97
C GLY A 163 21.79 -49.01 28.42
N GLY A 164 21.04 -49.54 29.39
CA GLY A 164 21.53 -50.17 30.63
C GLY A 164 22.52 -49.46 31.61
N ALA A 165 21.98 -49.16 32.81
CA ALA A 165 22.48 -49.52 34.16
C ALA A 165 23.75 -48.84 34.76
N PRO A 166 23.96 -48.89 36.11
CA PRO A 166 23.05 -48.68 37.26
C PRO A 166 23.70 -47.73 38.32
N PRO A 167 23.16 -47.55 39.56
CA PRO A 167 23.49 -46.44 40.46
C PRO A 167 24.50 -46.80 41.57
N GLY A 168 25.02 -45.78 42.26
CA GLY A 168 25.54 -45.91 43.64
C GLY A 168 26.86 -45.18 43.91
N GLY A 169 26.87 -44.37 44.99
CA GLY A 169 28.07 -43.74 45.55
C GLY A 169 27.76 -42.43 46.26
#